data_AF-A0A8T6RGF0-F1
#
_entry.id   AF-A0A8T6RGF0-F1
#
_cell.length_a   1.000
_cell.length_b   1.000
_cell.length_c   1.000
_cell.angle_alpha   90.00
_cell.angle_beta   90.00
_cell.angle_gamma   90.00
#
_symmetry.space_group_name_H-M   'P 1'
#
loop_
_entity.id
_entity.type
_entity.pdbx_description
1 polymer ?
#
loop_
_entity_poly.entity_id
_entity_poly.type
_entity_poly.pdbx_seq_one_letter_code
_entity_poly.pdbx_strand_id
1 'polypeptide(L)'
;MDIMNMNEMIQKAAGIVTNILARIESRQLPLKDVKIRVSEKLEGADDINATVDKAIEWALDNWIVDKVLDYDEDDEEFAGELVWFLRATTEEEAEYLGRLSKAEHALLNILRNAENESRLGVIRANEALQRLRKLGFDLKSAPSIIGKTSSFFRPENGKLIEFKYLLSEEEKSEEYVTALKELDEKERRKQERLDRMNE
;
A
#
# COMPACT_ATOMS: atom_id res chain seq x y z
N MET A 1 20.51 35.35 -2.42
CA MET A 1 19.61 34.27 -1.96
C MET A 1 19.20 33.58 -3.24
N ASP A 2 19.81 32.44 -3.56
CA ASP A 2 19.49 31.73 -4.80
C ASP A 2 18.11 31.09 -4.64
N ILE A 3 17.20 31.43 -5.55
CA ILE A 3 15.90 30.80 -5.62
C ILE A 3 16.15 29.41 -6.19
N MET A 4 16.14 28.39 -5.32
CA MET A 4 16.19 26.99 -5.76
C MET A 4 15.04 26.75 -6.74
N ASN A 5 15.32 26.12 -7.87
CA ASN A 5 14.25 25.76 -8.80
C ASN A 5 13.41 24.61 -8.20
N MET A 6 12.19 24.44 -8.70
CA MET A 6 11.23 23.45 -8.17
C MET A 6 11.80 22.02 -8.13
N ASN A 7 12.62 21.62 -9.12
CA ASN A 7 13.19 20.27 -9.16
C ASN A 7 14.24 20.06 -8.07
N GLU A 8 15.08 21.07 -7.80
CA GLU A 8 16.05 21.03 -6.70
C GLU A 8 15.34 20.94 -5.34
N MET A 9 14.21 21.65 -5.18
CA MET A 9 13.41 21.56 -3.95
C MET A 9 12.79 20.18 -3.77
N ILE A 10 12.27 19.56 -4.83
CA ILE A 10 11.72 18.19 -4.80
C ILE A 10 12.82 17.19 -4.41
N GLN A 11 14.00 17.28 -5.00
CA GLN A 11 15.12 16.38 -4.67
C GLN A 11 15.61 16.57 -3.24
N LYS A 12 15.69 17.82 -2.76
CA LYS A 12 16.03 18.12 -1.37
C LYS A 12 15.00 17.52 -0.42
N ALA A 13 13.70 17.72 -0.68
CA ALA A 13 12.61 17.18 0.11
C ALA A 13 12.61 15.65 0.11
N ALA A 14 12.86 15.00 -1.04
CA ALA A 14 12.99 13.55 -1.13
C ALA A 14 14.18 13.03 -0.30
N GLY A 15 15.31 13.74 -0.32
CA GLY A 15 16.45 13.44 0.56
C GLY A 15 16.10 13.55 2.05
N ILE A 16 15.22 14.49 2.43
CA ILE A 16 14.71 14.61 3.81
C ILE A 16 13.83 13.40 4.16
N VAL A 17 12.92 12.99 3.26
CA VAL A 17 12.07 11.79 3.44
C VAL A 17 12.93 10.56 3.74
N THR A 18 13.92 10.26 2.90
CA THR A 18 14.80 9.09 3.08
C THR A 18 15.57 9.17 4.39
N ASN A 19 16.08 10.34 4.76
CA ASN A 19 16.81 10.54 6.02
C ASN A 19 15.92 10.36 7.25
N ILE A 20 14.64 10.73 7.19
CA ILE A 20 13.68 10.51 8.28
C ILE A 20 13.48 9.01 8.46
N LEU A 21 13.19 8.28 7.39
CA LEU A 21 12.89 6.84 7.45
C LEU A 21 14.12 6.00 7.81
N ALA A 22 15.33 6.39 7.38
CA ALA A 22 16.57 5.69 7.70
C ALA A 22 16.97 5.76 9.18
N ARG A 23 16.42 6.72 9.94
CA ARG A 23 16.75 6.91 11.37
C ARG A 23 15.80 6.21 12.32
N ILE A 24 14.79 5.52 11.79
CA ILE A 24 13.73 4.92 12.57
C ILE A 24 13.90 3.41 12.48
N GLU A 25 13.83 2.74 13.63
CA GLU A 25 14.10 1.32 13.75
C GLU A 25 13.13 0.47 12.91
N SER A 26 11.84 0.81 12.93
CA SER A 26 10.80 0.18 12.10
C SER A 26 10.93 0.49 10.60
N ARG A 27 11.75 1.47 10.21
CA ARG A 27 11.91 2.00 8.85
C ARG A 27 10.61 2.47 8.17
N GLN A 28 9.54 2.64 8.95
CA GLN A 28 8.25 3.14 8.48
C GLN A 28 7.68 4.19 9.43
N LEU A 29 6.86 5.08 8.88
CA LEU A 29 6.10 6.07 9.65
C LEU A 29 4.75 6.34 8.98
N PRO A 30 3.73 6.74 9.75
CA PRO A 30 2.49 7.26 9.18
C PRO A 30 2.79 8.37 8.18
N LEU A 31 2.15 8.33 7.01
CA LEU A 31 2.36 9.28 5.93
C LEU A 31 2.11 10.72 6.40
N LYS A 32 1.12 10.92 7.27
CA LYS A 32 0.81 12.21 7.91
C LYS A 32 2.04 12.79 8.63
N ASP A 33 2.75 11.96 9.39
CA ASP A 33 3.89 12.39 10.20
C ASP A 33 5.12 12.64 9.35
N VAL A 34 5.32 11.84 8.29
CA VAL A 34 6.39 12.10 7.31
C VAL A 34 6.17 13.47 6.67
N LYS A 35 4.95 13.78 6.21
CA LYS A 35 4.64 15.08 5.59
C LYS A 35 4.92 16.24 6.54
N ILE A 36 4.52 16.12 7.82
CA ILE A 36 4.79 17.14 8.85
C ILE A 36 6.30 17.34 9.02
N ARG A 37 7.05 16.26 9.28
CA ARG A 37 8.50 16.33 9.56
C ARG A 37 9.32 16.81 8.36
N VAL A 38 8.88 16.52 7.13
CA VAL A 38 9.54 17.06 5.93
C VAL A 38 9.26 18.56 5.81
N SER A 39 7.99 18.97 6.02
CA SER A 39 7.58 20.37 5.95
C SER A 39 8.34 21.24 6.96
N GLU A 40 8.51 20.77 8.20
CA GLU A 40 9.28 21.45 9.25
C GLU A 40 10.76 21.67 8.90
N LYS A 41 11.33 20.83 8.02
CA LYS A 41 12.73 20.88 7.59
C LYS A 41 12.91 21.57 6.25
N LEU A 42 11.83 21.87 5.55
CA LEU A 42 11.84 22.46 4.23
C LEU A 42 11.60 23.97 4.33
N GLU A 43 12.68 24.73 4.25
CA GLU A 43 12.62 26.20 4.19
C GLU A 43 12.58 26.68 2.72
N GLY A 44 11.87 27.78 2.47
CA GLY A 44 11.99 28.55 1.23
C GLY A 44 11.13 28.10 0.04
N ALA A 45 10.17 27.19 0.24
CA ALA A 45 9.19 26.83 -0.79
C ALA A 45 7.91 27.69 -0.67
N ASP A 46 7.44 28.24 -1.80
CA ASP A 46 6.19 29.01 -1.86
C ASP A 46 4.95 28.14 -1.55
N ASP A 47 5.01 26.85 -1.93
CA ASP A 47 4.00 25.84 -1.60
C ASP A 47 4.71 24.58 -1.06
N ILE A 48 4.91 24.57 0.26
CA ILE A 48 5.58 23.48 0.97
C ILE A 48 4.82 22.16 0.78
N ASN A 49 3.49 22.17 0.90
CA ASN A 49 2.67 20.96 0.83
C ASN A 49 2.77 20.31 -0.56
N ALA A 50 2.60 21.08 -1.63
CA ALA A 50 2.72 20.56 -2.98
C ALA A 50 4.15 20.07 -3.28
N THR A 51 5.17 20.71 -2.70
CA THR A 51 6.57 20.28 -2.85
C THR A 51 6.82 18.95 -2.14
N VAL A 52 6.28 18.77 -0.92
CA VAL A 52 6.37 17.52 -0.16
C VAL A 52 5.65 16.40 -0.88
N ASP A 53 4.44 16.63 -1.39
CA ASP A 53 3.69 15.61 -2.14
C ASP A 53 4.45 15.15 -3.38
N LYS A 54 4.99 16.08 -4.18
CA LYS A 54 5.82 15.75 -5.34
C LYS A 54 7.11 15.01 -4.97
N ALA A 55 7.69 15.33 -3.81
CA ALA A 55 8.89 14.63 -3.33
C ALA A 55 8.59 13.18 -2.93
N ILE A 56 7.44 12.94 -2.31
CA ILE A 56 6.97 11.60 -1.98
C ILE A 56 6.64 10.83 -3.25
N GLU A 57 5.92 11.43 -4.21
CA GLU A 57 5.65 10.84 -5.52
C GLU A 57 6.96 10.46 -6.24
N TRP A 58 7.92 11.38 -6.29
CA TRP A 58 9.23 11.12 -6.88
C TRP A 58 9.94 9.95 -6.18
N ALA A 59 9.91 9.89 -4.85
CA ALA A 59 10.54 8.81 -4.09
C ALA A 59 9.86 7.45 -4.32
N LEU A 60 8.54 7.44 -4.49
CA LEU A 60 7.76 6.24 -4.84
C LEU A 60 8.08 5.75 -6.26
N ASP A 61 8.15 6.67 -7.23
CA ASP A 61 8.44 6.36 -8.64
C ASP A 61 9.85 5.81 -8.84
N ASN A 62 10.79 6.18 -7.96
CA ASN A 62 12.16 5.69 -7.96
C ASN A 62 12.38 4.51 -7.00
N TRP A 63 11.32 3.94 -6.42
CA TRP A 63 11.38 2.82 -5.48
C TRP A 63 12.34 3.03 -4.31
N ILE A 64 12.51 4.28 -3.87
CA ILE A 64 13.29 4.64 -2.67
C ILE A 64 12.44 4.40 -1.42
N VAL A 65 11.14 4.58 -1.57
CA VAL A 65 10.14 4.33 -0.54
C VAL A 65 8.97 3.56 -1.15
N ASP A 66 8.20 2.91 -0.28
CA ASP A 66 6.91 2.31 -0.58
C ASP A 66 5.84 2.98 0.27
N LYS A 67 4.63 3.09 -0.27
CA LYS A 67 3.42 3.50 0.44
C LYS A 67 2.64 2.23 0.77
N VAL A 68 2.63 1.87 2.05
CA VAL A 68 2.06 0.61 2.57
C VAL A 68 0.90 0.91 3.51
N LEU A 69 0.06 -0.10 3.77
CA LEU A 69 -0.97 -0.04 4.79
C LEU A 69 -0.47 -0.73 6.03
N ASP A 70 -0.73 -0.12 7.18
CA ASP A 70 -0.50 -0.74 8.47
C ASP A 70 -1.42 -0.13 9.53
N TYR A 71 -1.51 -0.78 10.68
CA TYR A 71 -2.32 -0.29 11.79
C TYR A 71 -1.53 0.74 12.62
N ASP A 72 -2.17 1.86 12.95
CA ASP A 72 -1.58 2.87 13.84
C ASP A 72 -1.57 2.34 15.28
N GLU A 73 -0.40 1.92 15.79
CA GLU A 73 -0.25 1.38 17.15
C GLU A 73 -0.54 2.42 18.25
N ASP A 74 -0.54 3.71 17.90
CA ASP A 74 -0.88 4.81 18.83
C ASP A 74 -2.40 4.94 19.05
N ASP A 75 -3.23 4.19 18.33
CA ASP A 75 -4.69 4.18 18.49
C ASP A 75 -5.11 3.10 19.52
N GLU A 76 -5.69 3.54 20.64
CA GLU A 76 -6.05 2.70 21.79
C GLU A 76 -7.20 1.70 21.51
N GLU A 77 -7.84 1.75 20.34
CA GLU A 77 -8.84 0.76 19.94
C GLU A 77 -8.22 -0.60 19.61
N PHE A 78 -8.96 -1.68 19.89
CA PHE A 78 -8.53 -3.09 19.92
C PHE A 78 -7.91 -3.69 18.63
N ALA A 79 -7.69 -2.88 17.59
CA ALA A 79 -6.94 -3.24 16.39
C ALA A 79 -6.23 -2.06 15.70
N GLY A 80 -6.27 -0.84 16.26
CA GLY A 80 -5.83 0.40 15.60
C GLY A 80 -6.60 0.74 14.30
N GLU A 81 -6.55 1.99 13.86
CA GLU A 81 -7.02 2.37 12.53
C GLU A 81 -6.00 1.98 11.46
N LEU A 82 -6.47 1.37 10.36
CA LEU A 82 -5.62 1.11 9.20
C LEU A 82 -5.30 2.43 8.49
N VAL A 83 -4.04 2.83 8.46
CA VAL A 83 -3.59 4.10 7.87
C VAL A 83 -2.47 3.89 6.85
N TRP A 84 -2.19 4.94 6.07
CA TRP A 84 -1.07 4.92 5.13
C TRP A 84 0.25 5.18 5.85
N PHE A 85 1.22 4.30 5.64
CA PHE A 85 2.61 4.47 6.04
C PHE A 85 3.49 4.72 4.82
N LEU A 86 4.58 5.45 5.04
CA LEU A 86 5.71 5.50 4.11
C LEU A 86 6.86 4.71 4.72
N ARG A 87 7.42 3.78 3.95
CA ARG A 87 8.47 2.86 4.39
C ARG A 87 9.65 2.91 3.44
N ALA A 88 10.87 2.95 3.97
CA ALA A 88 12.07 2.89 3.14
C ALA A 88 12.22 1.47 2.58
N THR A 89 12.32 1.34 1.25
CA THR A 89 12.50 0.04 0.59
C THR A 89 13.88 -0.54 0.88
N THR A 90 13.98 -1.86 0.86
CA THR A 90 15.29 -2.56 0.74
C THR A 90 15.72 -2.64 -0.72
N GLU A 91 16.98 -3.00 -0.97
CA GLU A 91 17.47 -3.26 -2.34
C GLU A 91 16.68 -4.39 -3.02
N GLU A 92 16.39 -5.48 -2.28
CA GLU A 92 15.61 -6.61 -2.79
C GLU A 92 14.17 -6.19 -3.14
N GLU A 93 13.55 -5.35 -2.31
CA GLU A 93 12.21 -4.83 -2.56
C GLU A 93 12.18 -3.88 -3.76
N ALA A 94 13.16 -2.98 -3.86
CA ALA A 94 13.28 -2.07 -5.00
C ALA A 94 13.48 -2.85 -6.30
N GLU A 95 14.31 -3.91 -6.28
CA GLU A 95 14.49 -4.79 -7.44
C GLU A 95 13.22 -5.56 -7.78
N TYR A 96 12.53 -6.12 -6.79
CA TYR A 96 11.24 -6.79 -6.99
C TYR A 96 10.20 -5.84 -7.61
N LEU A 97 10.03 -4.65 -7.01
CA LEU A 97 9.11 -3.64 -7.50
C LEU A 97 9.49 -3.17 -8.91
N GLY A 98 10.78 -2.97 -9.19
CA GLY A 98 11.27 -2.58 -10.51
C GLY A 98 11.02 -3.61 -11.63
N ARG A 99 10.84 -4.89 -11.27
CA ARG A 99 10.56 -5.98 -12.22
C ARG A 99 9.07 -6.20 -12.52
N LEU A 100 8.17 -5.55 -11.79
CA LEU A 100 6.74 -5.66 -12.07
C LEU A 100 6.42 -5.17 -13.49
N SER A 101 5.40 -5.75 -14.09
CA SER A 101 4.90 -5.29 -15.38
C SER A 101 4.28 -3.90 -15.25
N LYS A 102 4.22 -3.16 -16.37
CA LYS A 102 3.57 -1.84 -16.41
C LYS A 102 2.13 -1.85 -15.91
N ALA A 103 1.40 -2.94 -16.16
CA ALA A 103 0.02 -3.11 -15.69
C ALA A 103 -0.04 -3.33 -14.17
N GLU A 104 0.91 -4.06 -13.60
CA GLU A 104 1.04 -4.25 -12.15
C GLU A 104 1.46 -2.94 -11.45
N HIS A 105 2.41 -2.19 -11.99
CA HIS A 105 2.72 -0.84 -11.48
C HIS A 105 1.52 0.07 -11.49
N ALA A 106 0.77 0.09 -12.60
CA ALA A 106 -0.44 0.89 -12.70
C ALA A 106 -1.50 0.46 -11.69
N LEU A 107 -1.68 -0.85 -11.45
CA LEU A 107 -2.59 -1.34 -10.42
C LEU A 107 -2.14 -0.91 -9.02
N LEU A 108 -0.85 -1.06 -8.70
CA LEU A 108 -0.28 -0.65 -7.43
C LEU A 108 -0.53 0.84 -7.17
N ASN A 109 -0.33 1.69 -8.18
CA ASN A 109 -0.61 3.12 -8.08
C ASN A 109 -2.12 3.42 -7.96
N ILE A 110 -3.00 2.67 -8.61
CA ILE A 110 -4.44 2.79 -8.42
C ILE A 110 -4.81 2.49 -6.97
N LEU A 111 -4.28 1.41 -6.39
CA LEU A 111 -4.59 0.99 -5.02
C LEU A 111 -4.00 1.96 -3.99
N ARG A 112 -2.76 2.42 -4.14
CA ARG A 112 -2.13 3.41 -3.26
C ARG A 112 -2.88 4.75 -3.17
N ASN A 113 -3.72 5.04 -4.16
CA ASN A 113 -4.55 6.24 -4.23
C ASN A 113 -6.05 5.93 -4.06
N ALA A 114 -6.40 4.70 -3.71
CA ALA A 114 -7.78 4.31 -3.43
C ALA A 114 -8.13 4.72 -1.99
N GLU A 115 -8.77 5.88 -1.87
CA GLU A 115 -9.33 6.40 -0.62
C GLU A 115 -10.86 6.33 -0.73
N ASN A 116 -11.40 5.11 -0.55
CA ASN A 116 -12.84 4.94 -0.43
C ASN A 116 -13.24 5.15 1.03
N GLU A 117 -14.37 5.84 1.27
CA GLU A 117 -14.88 6.25 2.60
C GLU A 117 -14.90 5.14 3.66
N SER A 118 -14.85 3.86 3.26
CA SER A 118 -14.88 2.72 4.17
C SER A 118 -13.58 1.92 4.31
N ARG A 119 -12.65 1.96 3.34
CA ARG A 119 -11.41 1.14 3.35
C ARG A 119 -10.31 1.72 2.44
N LEU A 120 -9.14 1.94 3.01
CA LEU A 120 -7.93 2.33 2.28
C LEU A 120 -7.39 1.21 1.41
N GLY A 121 -6.91 1.54 0.21
CA GLY A 121 -6.24 0.58 -0.65
C GLY A 121 -7.14 -0.50 -1.22
N VAL A 122 -8.46 -0.31 -1.19
CA VAL A 122 -9.47 -1.27 -1.68
C VAL A 122 -10.24 -0.69 -2.86
N ILE A 123 -10.43 -1.49 -3.91
CA ILE A 123 -11.23 -1.14 -5.08
C ILE A 123 -11.95 -2.36 -5.64
N ARG A 124 -13.11 -2.16 -6.29
CA ARG A 124 -13.77 -3.24 -7.05
C ARG A 124 -12.87 -3.70 -8.19
N ALA A 125 -12.75 -5.00 -8.42
CA ALA A 125 -11.88 -5.55 -9.46
C ALA A 125 -12.26 -5.02 -10.87
N ASN A 126 -13.56 -4.88 -11.16
CA ASN A 126 -14.05 -4.31 -12.40
C ASN A 126 -13.69 -2.82 -12.56
N GLU A 127 -13.70 -2.07 -11.47
CA GLU A 127 -13.32 -0.65 -11.50
C GLU A 127 -11.81 -0.50 -11.71
N ALA A 128 -10.99 -1.29 -11.03
CA ALA A 128 -9.55 -1.36 -11.30
C ALA A 128 -9.26 -1.70 -12.77
N LEU A 129 -9.94 -2.71 -13.32
CA LEU A 129 -9.82 -3.09 -14.73
C LEU A 129 -10.21 -1.95 -15.68
N GLN A 130 -11.30 -1.22 -15.38
CA GLN A 130 -11.70 -0.05 -16.16
C GLN A 130 -10.65 1.08 -16.12
N ARG A 131 -10.09 1.37 -14.94
CA ARG A 131 -9.02 2.36 -14.78
C ARG A 131 -7.76 1.95 -15.56
N LEU A 132 -7.36 0.68 -15.49
CA LEU A 132 -6.24 0.15 -16.28
C LEU A 132 -6.48 0.26 -17.79
N ARG A 133 -7.68 -0.07 -18.27
CA ARG A 133 -8.03 0.09 -19.69
C ARG A 133 -7.98 1.55 -20.15
N LYS A 134 -8.38 2.51 -19.30
CA LYS A 134 -8.24 3.94 -19.59
C LYS A 134 -6.78 4.39 -19.71
N LEU A 135 -5.84 3.69 -19.05
CA LEU A 135 -4.40 3.90 -19.19
C LEU A 135 -3.80 3.20 -20.42
N GLY A 136 -4.62 2.55 -21.26
CA GLY A 136 -4.20 1.90 -22.50
C GLY A 136 -3.83 0.42 -22.38
N PHE A 137 -4.09 -0.21 -21.23
CA PHE A 137 -3.84 -1.64 -21.06
C PHE A 137 -5.01 -2.49 -21.60
N ASP A 138 -4.72 -3.39 -22.54
CA ASP A 138 -5.71 -4.39 -23.01
C ASP A 138 -5.66 -5.66 -22.14
N LEU A 139 -6.49 -5.67 -21.09
CA LEU A 139 -6.53 -6.74 -20.10
C LEU A 139 -7.92 -7.35 -20.00
N LYS A 140 -7.99 -8.66 -19.76
CA LYS A 140 -9.24 -9.38 -19.48
C LYS A 140 -9.64 -9.33 -18.00
N SER A 141 -8.66 -9.19 -17.11
CA SER A 141 -8.82 -9.12 -15.66
C SER A 141 -7.80 -8.15 -15.06
N ALA A 142 -8.07 -7.61 -13.86
CA ALA A 142 -7.07 -6.87 -13.12
C ALA A 142 -5.91 -7.82 -12.73
N PRO A 143 -4.64 -7.38 -12.84
CA PRO A 143 -3.50 -8.20 -12.46
C PRO A 143 -3.47 -8.44 -10.94
N SER A 144 -2.54 -9.28 -10.49
CA SER A 144 -2.29 -9.56 -9.08
C SER A 144 -0.79 -9.47 -8.83
N ILE A 145 -0.40 -8.79 -7.77
CA ILE A 145 0.99 -8.63 -7.35
C ILE A 145 1.21 -9.54 -6.15
N ILE A 146 1.95 -10.63 -6.35
CA ILE A 146 2.20 -11.66 -5.33
C ILE A 146 2.83 -11.02 -4.09
N GLY A 147 2.23 -11.25 -2.91
CA GLY A 147 2.74 -10.70 -1.65
C GLY A 147 2.49 -9.21 -1.41
N LYS A 148 1.83 -8.51 -2.34
CA LYS A 148 1.43 -7.09 -2.16
C LYS A 148 -0.08 -6.88 -2.26
N THR A 149 -0.77 -7.68 -3.08
CA THR A 149 -2.21 -7.55 -3.30
C THR A 149 -2.93 -8.87 -3.07
N SER A 150 -4.18 -8.79 -2.64
CA SER A 150 -5.08 -9.94 -2.53
C SER A 150 -6.49 -9.55 -3.03
N SER A 151 -7.42 -10.49 -2.96
CA SER A 151 -8.82 -10.27 -3.31
C SER A 151 -9.76 -10.93 -2.33
N PHE A 152 -10.89 -10.28 -2.10
CA PHE A 152 -12.02 -10.87 -1.38
C PHE A 152 -13.31 -10.64 -2.17
N PHE A 153 -14.33 -11.40 -1.83
CA PHE A 153 -15.64 -11.28 -2.43
C PHE A 153 -16.66 -10.78 -1.40
N ARG A 154 -17.47 -9.80 -1.79
CA ARG A 154 -18.55 -9.27 -0.94
C ARG A 154 -19.87 -9.27 -1.70
N PRO A 155 -20.98 -9.67 -1.06
CA PRO A 155 -22.30 -9.52 -1.66
C PRO A 155 -22.70 -8.03 -1.73
N GLU A 156 -23.04 -7.56 -2.93
CA GLU A 156 -23.64 -6.24 -3.16
C GLU A 156 -24.82 -6.40 -4.13
N ASN A 157 -26.00 -5.88 -3.76
CA ASN A 157 -27.21 -5.97 -4.59
C ASN A 157 -27.53 -7.41 -5.06
N GLY A 158 -27.35 -8.40 -4.17
CA GLY A 158 -27.59 -9.81 -4.46
C GLY A 158 -26.56 -10.48 -5.38
N LYS A 159 -25.46 -9.80 -5.73
CA LYS A 159 -24.36 -10.35 -6.53
C LYS A 159 -23.08 -10.41 -5.73
N LEU A 160 -22.30 -11.45 -5.96
CA LEU A 160 -20.96 -11.57 -5.39
C LEU A 160 -19.99 -10.70 -6.22
N ILE A 161 -19.40 -9.68 -5.61
CA ILE A 161 -18.50 -8.73 -6.26
C ILE A 161 -17.08 -8.95 -5.74
N GLU A 162 -16.12 -9.09 -6.67
CA GLU A 162 -14.70 -9.18 -6.35
C GLU A 162 -14.12 -7.79 -6.06
N PHE A 163 -13.35 -7.69 -4.97
CA PHE A 163 -12.54 -6.54 -4.60
C PHE A 163 -11.07 -6.92 -4.66
N LYS A 164 -10.23 -5.99 -5.12
CA LYS A 164 -8.77 -6.05 -5.02
C LYS A 164 -8.33 -5.11 -3.91
N TYR A 165 -7.35 -5.54 -3.13
CA TYR A 165 -6.81 -4.71 -2.05
C TYR A 165 -5.31 -4.89 -1.86
N LEU A 166 -4.67 -3.88 -1.27
CA LEU A 166 -3.29 -3.97 -0.77
C LEU A 166 -3.28 -4.68 0.57
N LEU A 167 -2.41 -5.67 0.70
CA LEU A 167 -2.16 -6.33 1.98
C LEU A 167 -1.51 -5.34 2.95
N SER A 168 -1.96 -5.34 4.21
CA SER A 168 -1.24 -4.65 5.28
C SER A 168 0.12 -5.30 5.55
N GLU A 169 1.00 -4.63 6.29
CA GLU A 169 2.26 -5.24 6.73
C GLU A 169 2.01 -6.42 7.67
N GLU A 170 1.03 -6.32 8.58
CA GLU A 170 0.59 -7.44 9.42
C GLU A 170 0.18 -8.66 8.58
N GLU A 171 -0.61 -8.47 7.53
CA GLU A 171 -1.06 -9.56 6.64
C GLU A 171 0.08 -10.25 5.86
N LYS A 172 1.24 -9.60 5.76
CA LYS A 172 2.45 -10.15 5.13
C LYS A 172 3.32 -10.94 6.10
N SER A 173 3.08 -10.81 7.40
CA SER A 173 3.88 -11.47 8.43
C SER A 173 3.75 -12.99 8.37
N GLU A 174 4.83 -13.70 8.70
CA GLU A 174 4.80 -15.17 8.78
C GLU A 174 3.81 -15.66 9.85
N GLU A 175 3.62 -14.90 10.92
CA GLU A 175 2.69 -15.21 11.99
C GLU A 175 1.25 -15.22 11.47
N TYR A 176 0.83 -14.16 10.76
CA TYR A 176 -0.49 -14.09 10.15
C TYR A 176 -0.72 -15.21 9.13
N VAL A 177 0.27 -15.45 8.26
CA VAL A 177 0.22 -16.52 7.25
C VAL A 177 0.12 -17.91 7.91
N THR A 178 0.80 -18.12 9.03
CA THR A 178 0.75 -19.39 9.77
C THR A 178 -0.60 -19.56 10.47
N ALA A 179 -1.10 -18.53 11.14
CA ALA A 179 -2.40 -18.53 11.79
C ALA A 179 -3.54 -18.85 10.80
N LEU A 180 -3.50 -18.28 9.58
CA LEU A 180 -4.46 -18.60 8.53
C LEU A 180 -4.41 -20.08 8.11
N LYS A 181 -3.20 -20.65 7.92
CA LYS A 181 -3.05 -22.07 7.56
C LYS A 181 -3.59 -22.99 8.64
N GLU A 182 -3.41 -22.64 9.91
CA GLU A 182 -3.94 -23.42 11.04
C GLU A 182 -5.47 -23.36 11.11
N LEU A 183 -6.06 -22.19 10.84
CA LEU A 183 -7.51 -22.02 10.74
C LEU A 183 -8.09 -22.87 9.60
N ASP A 184 -7.53 -22.80 8.41
CA ASP A 184 -7.96 -23.59 7.25
C ASP A 184 -7.89 -25.09 7.54
N GLU A 185 -6.79 -25.56 8.14
CA GLU A 185 -6.64 -26.97 8.51
C GLU A 185 -7.66 -27.39 9.58
N LYS A 186 -7.96 -26.51 10.54
CA LYS A 186 -8.97 -26.76 11.57
C LYS A 186 -10.38 -26.83 10.98
N GLU A 187 -10.72 -25.95 10.04
CA GLU A 187 -12.00 -25.96 9.33
C GLU A 187 -12.13 -27.20 8.46
N ARG A 188 -11.08 -27.56 7.71
CA ARG A 188 -11.03 -28.79 6.90
C ARG A 188 -11.28 -30.03 7.76
N ARG A 189 -10.61 -30.15 8.91
CA ARG A 189 -10.82 -31.25 9.87
C ARG A 189 -12.23 -31.28 10.44
N LYS A 190 -12.85 -30.12 10.68
CA LYS A 190 -14.22 -30.02 11.17
C LYS A 190 -15.20 -30.50 10.10
N GLN A 191 -15.01 -30.12 8.84
CA GLN A 191 -15.84 -30.55 7.72
C GLN A 191 -15.73 -32.06 7.50
N GLU A 192 -14.52 -32.62 7.48
CA GLU A 192 -14.30 -34.07 7.37
C GLU A 192 -14.93 -34.88 8.51
N ARG A 193 -15.09 -34.29 9.70
CA ARG A 193 -15.81 -34.94 10.81
C ARG A 193 -17.32 -34.90 10.60
N LEU A 194 -17.85 -33.79 10.11
CA LEU A 194 -19.28 -33.65 9.80
C LEU A 194 -19.69 -34.59 8.66
N ASP A 195 -18.87 -34.69 7.62
CA ASP A 195 -19.15 -35.55 6.47
C ASP A 195 -19.18 -37.03 6.90
N ARG A 196 -18.23 -37.46 7.74
CA ARG A 196 -18.21 -38.82 8.33
C ARG A 196 -19.35 -39.13 9.29
N MET A 197 -20.01 -38.12 9.85
CA MET A 197 -21.19 -38.31 10.71
C MET A 197 -22.50 -38.37 9.93
N ASN A 198 -22.48 -37.93 8.67
CA ASN A 198 -23.64 -37.92 7.77
C ASN A 198 -23.63 -39.11 6.78
N GLU A 199 -22.59 -39.95 6.82
CA GLU A 199 -22.49 -41.28 6.18
C GLU A 199 -22.93 -42.39 7.13
#